data_AF-A0A914DR42-F1
#
_entry.id   AF-A0A914DR42-F1
#
_cell.length_a   1.000
_cell.length_b   1.000
_cell.length_c   1.000
_cell.angle_alpha   90.00
_cell.angle_beta   90.00
_cell.angle_gamma   90.00
#
_symmetry.space_group_name_H-M   'P 1'
#
loop_
_entity.id
_entity.type
_entity.pdbx_description
1 polymer ?
#
loop_
_entity_poly.entity_id
_entity_poly.type
_entity_poly.pdbx_seq_one_letter_code
_entity_poly.pdbx_strand_id
1 'polypeptide(L)'
;MANDELNTVLEVEENLLSNPKKTFFYYGTSDGWVPLSYAERMKTRLPNGHVFLDESDCEHAFVNKDGEIMAQVMAKLIRGSVHINQEITGEIPAEIL
;
A
#
# COMPACT_ATOMS: atom_id res chain seq x y z
N MET A 1 -6.67 18.69 -14.67
CA MET A 1 -6.77 18.47 -13.21
C MET A 1 -5.50 17.82 -12.71
N ALA A 2 -5.16 16.62 -13.17
CA ALA A 2 -4.00 15.90 -12.67
C ALA A 2 -2.60 16.52 -12.97
N ASN A 3 -2.46 17.36 -14.00
CA ASN A 3 -1.17 18.03 -14.29
C ASN A 3 -0.79 19.09 -13.24
N ASP A 4 -1.76 19.75 -12.61
CA ASP A 4 -1.46 20.76 -11.58
C ASP A 4 -0.99 20.07 -10.28
N GLU A 5 -1.66 18.99 -9.90
CA GLU A 5 -1.30 18.14 -8.77
C GLU A 5 0.11 17.58 -8.91
N LEU A 6 0.49 17.09 -10.10
CA LEU A 6 1.84 16.58 -10.38
C LEU A 6 2.94 17.63 -10.16
N ASN A 7 2.64 18.91 -10.41
CA ASN A 7 3.61 20.01 -10.29
C ASN A 7 3.61 20.68 -8.91
N THR A 8 2.52 20.55 -8.14
CA THR A 8 2.33 21.29 -6.89
C THR A 8 2.38 20.40 -5.65
N VAL A 9 2.00 19.12 -5.77
CA VAL A 9 2.00 18.16 -4.67
C VAL A 9 3.26 17.31 -4.75
N LEU A 10 4.36 17.86 -4.24
CA LEU A 10 5.69 17.26 -4.34
C LEU A 10 6.10 16.50 -3.06
N GLU A 11 5.44 16.82 -1.95
CA GLU A 11 5.78 16.29 -0.63
C GLU A 11 4.71 15.32 -0.13
N VAL A 12 5.15 14.35 0.68
CA VAL A 12 4.22 13.44 1.35
C VAL A 12 3.58 14.14 2.53
N GLU A 13 2.28 13.92 2.73
CA GLU A 13 1.61 14.44 3.91
C GLU A 13 2.00 13.61 5.14
N GLU A 14 2.82 14.19 6.01
CA GLU A 14 3.44 13.50 7.15
C GLU A 14 2.42 12.93 8.14
N ASN A 15 1.25 13.56 8.28
CA ASN A 15 0.17 13.06 9.12
C ASN A 15 -0.37 11.69 8.66
N LEU A 16 -0.23 11.33 7.38
CA LEU A 16 -0.60 10.00 6.86
C LEU A 16 0.23 8.88 7.50
N LEU A 17 1.41 9.21 7.98
CA LEU A 17 2.35 8.27 8.59
C LEU A 17 2.24 8.24 10.12
N SER A 18 1.29 8.98 10.71
CA SER A 18 1.03 9.00 12.15
C SER A 18 0.54 7.65 12.69
N ASN A 19 0.00 6.78 11.82
CA ASN A 19 -0.42 5.42 12.18
C ASN A 19 0.21 4.35 11.26
N PRO A 20 1.52 4.10 11.37
CA PRO A 20 2.26 3.28 10.44
C PRO A 20 1.78 1.81 10.41
N LYS A 21 1.14 1.32 11.48
CA LYS A 21 0.57 -0.03 11.56
C LYS A 21 -0.74 -0.21 10.78
N LYS A 22 -1.38 0.88 10.36
CA LYS A 22 -2.61 0.85 9.56
C LYS A 22 -2.43 1.43 8.16
N THR A 23 -1.30 2.05 7.90
CA THR A 23 -0.97 2.63 6.59
C THR A 23 -0.28 1.61 5.73
N PHE A 24 -0.83 1.37 4.53
CA PHE A 24 -0.27 0.48 3.52
C PHE A 24 -0.15 1.26 2.22
N PHE A 25 0.97 1.08 1.52
CA PHE A 25 1.16 1.61 0.19
C PHE A 25 1.31 0.49 -0.82
N TYR A 26 0.59 0.60 -1.94
CA TYR A 26 0.70 -0.29 -3.07
C TYR A 26 1.04 0.55 -4.29
N TYR A 27 2.18 0.27 -4.93
CA TYR A 27 2.73 1.05 -6.03
C TYR A 27 2.67 0.26 -7.32
N GLY A 28 2.19 0.90 -8.39
CA GLY A 28 2.27 0.36 -9.74
C GLY A 28 3.71 0.37 -10.23
N THR A 29 4.10 -0.66 -11.00
CA THR A 29 5.45 -0.76 -11.57
C THR A 29 5.57 -0.12 -12.94
N SER A 30 4.45 0.07 -13.63
CA SER A 30 4.30 0.76 -14.91
C SER A 30 3.58 2.12 -14.78
N ASP A 31 3.36 2.60 -13.55
CA ASP A 31 2.68 3.86 -13.29
C ASP A 31 3.57 5.07 -13.63
N GLY A 32 3.09 5.93 -14.53
CA GLY A 32 3.79 7.15 -14.95
C GLY A 32 3.69 8.32 -13.97
N TRP A 33 2.88 8.22 -12.91
CA TRP A 33 2.61 9.29 -11.95
C TRP A 33 3.59 9.31 -10.79
N VAL A 34 4.04 8.13 -10.32
CA VAL A 34 4.83 8.01 -9.10
C VAL A 34 6.07 7.14 -9.33
N PRO A 35 7.29 7.72 -9.22
CA PRO A 35 8.52 6.95 -9.39
C PRO A 35 8.67 5.83 -8.34
N LEU A 36 9.18 4.67 -8.77
CA LEU A 36 9.45 3.53 -7.87
C LEU A 36 10.40 3.83 -6.70
N SER A 37 11.25 4.85 -6.84
CA SER A 37 12.12 5.30 -5.74
C SER A 37 11.32 5.79 -4.51
N TYR A 38 10.06 6.17 -4.68
CA TYR A 38 9.19 6.58 -3.58
C TYR A 38 8.75 5.37 -2.75
N ALA A 39 8.56 4.21 -3.38
CA ALA A 39 8.30 2.96 -2.67
C ALA A 39 9.50 2.58 -1.79
N GLU A 40 10.72 2.69 -2.32
CA GLU A 40 11.94 2.45 -1.53
C GLU A 40 12.05 3.43 -0.35
N ARG A 41 11.71 4.71 -0.57
CA ARG A 41 11.66 5.70 0.52
C ARG A 41 10.60 5.36 1.57
N MET A 42 9.47 4.77 1.20
CA MET A 42 8.44 4.38 2.18
C MET A 42 8.80 3.09 2.92
N LYS A 43 9.53 2.16 2.28
CA LYS A 43 10.03 0.94 2.96
C LYS A 43 10.93 1.26 4.15
N THR A 44 11.66 2.39 4.13
CA THR A 44 12.49 2.81 5.28
C THR A 44 11.70 3.50 6.39
N ARG A 45 10.44 3.90 6.12
CA ARG A 45 9.60 4.69 7.02
C ARG A 45 8.45 3.90 7.63
N LEU A 46 8.04 2.81 6.99
CA LEU A 46 6.93 1.96 7.41
C LEU A 46 7.41 0.58 7.86
N PRO A 47 6.59 -0.17 8.62
CA PRO A 47 6.96 -1.51 9.04
C PRO A 47 7.11 -2.45 7.83
N ASN A 48 7.90 -3.51 8.01
CA ASN A 48 8.03 -4.55 6.99
C ASN A 48 6.64 -5.12 6.63
N GLY A 49 6.37 -5.28 5.33
CA GLY A 49 5.08 -5.74 4.84
C GLY A 49 4.01 -4.65 4.71
N HIS A 50 4.37 -3.36 4.76
CA HIS A 50 3.43 -2.25 4.54
C HIS A 50 3.60 -1.56 3.19
N VAL A 51 4.63 -1.89 2.43
CA VAL A 51 4.88 -1.33 1.10
C VAL A 51 4.98 -2.47 0.11
N PHE A 52 4.13 -2.43 -0.90
CA PHE A 52 4.00 -3.45 -1.93
C PHE A 52 4.24 -2.85 -3.31
N LEU A 53 4.88 -3.62 -4.18
CA LEU A 53 5.00 -3.31 -5.60
C LEU A 53 4.04 -4.22 -6.36
N ASP A 54 3.43 -3.67 -7.41
CA ASP A 54 2.53 -4.42 -8.25
C ASP A 54 3.25 -5.45 -9.12
N GLU A 55 2.74 -6.67 -9.10
CA GLU A 55 3.16 -7.78 -9.94
C GLU A 55 2.17 -8.07 -11.08
N SER A 56 1.02 -7.38 -11.10
CA SER A 56 -0.10 -7.61 -12.02
C SER A 56 -0.18 -6.62 -13.19
N ASP A 57 0.81 -5.72 -13.32
CA ASP A 57 0.88 -4.66 -14.36
C ASP A 57 -0.42 -3.84 -14.48
N CYS A 58 -1.03 -3.51 -13.33
CA CYS A 58 -2.28 -2.77 -13.29
C CYS A 58 -2.06 -1.26 -13.40
N GLU A 59 -2.99 -0.57 -14.06
CA GLU A 59 -3.05 0.89 -14.05
C GLU A 59 -3.63 1.37 -12.70
N HIS A 60 -2.75 1.74 -11.75
CA HIS A 60 -3.16 2.18 -10.40
C HIS A 60 -3.83 3.55 -10.41
N ALA A 61 -3.41 4.43 -11.31
CA ALA A 61 -4.03 5.72 -11.51
C ALA A 61 -5.52 5.53 -11.89
N PHE A 62 -6.39 5.94 -10.96
CA PHE A 62 -7.85 5.95 -11.10
C PHE A 62 -8.53 4.58 -11.22
N VAL A 63 -7.77 3.48 -11.32
CA VAL A 63 -8.29 2.10 -11.39
C VAL A 63 -9.38 1.95 -12.46
N ASN A 64 -9.13 2.52 -13.65
CA ASN A 64 -10.15 2.62 -14.69
C ASN A 64 -10.49 1.27 -15.35
N LYS A 65 -9.52 0.35 -15.44
CA LYS A 65 -9.66 -0.94 -16.14
C LYS A 65 -9.47 -2.15 -15.22
N ASP A 66 -8.68 -2.00 -14.16
CA ASP A 66 -8.22 -3.12 -13.32
C ASP A 66 -8.94 -3.19 -11.97
N GLY A 67 -10.20 -2.74 -11.93
CA GLY A 67 -11.00 -2.68 -10.71
C GLY A 67 -11.16 -4.02 -9.99
N GLU A 68 -11.34 -5.11 -10.74
CA GLU A 68 -11.44 -6.45 -10.15
C GLU A 68 -10.12 -6.88 -9.49
N ILE A 69 -8.99 -6.68 -10.17
CA ILE A 69 -7.67 -7.06 -9.66
C ILE A 69 -7.35 -6.23 -8.41
N MET A 70 -7.54 -4.91 -8.47
CA MET A 70 -7.33 -4.02 -7.33
C MET A 70 -8.23 -4.39 -6.15
N ALA A 71 -9.51 -4.73 -6.38
CA ALA A 71 -10.40 -5.18 -5.32
C ALA A 71 -9.90 -6.46 -4.64
N GLN A 72 -9.39 -7.43 -5.42
CA GLN A 72 -8.83 -8.67 -4.88
C GLN A 72 -7.56 -8.41 -4.06
N VAL A 73 -6.65 -7.56 -4.54
CA VAL A 73 -5.42 -7.19 -3.81
C VAL A 73 -5.77 -6.47 -2.51
N MET A 74 -6.64 -5.46 -2.56
CA MET A 74 -7.06 -4.72 -1.37
C MET A 74 -7.76 -5.62 -0.35
N ALA A 75 -8.62 -6.54 -0.80
CA ALA A 75 -9.29 -7.47 0.09
C ALA A 75 -8.31 -8.45 0.75
N LYS A 76 -7.25 -8.89 0.05
CA LYS A 76 -6.16 -9.68 0.64
C LYS A 76 -5.38 -8.86 1.67
N LEU A 77 -5.01 -7.63 1.34
CA LEU A 77 -4.29 -6.73 2.25
C LEU A 77 -5.08 -6.52 3.53
N ILE A 78 -6.33 -6.05 3.44
CA ILE A 78 -7.19 -5.79 4.60
C ILE A 78 -7.34 -7.05 5.47
N ARG A 79 -7.58 -8.23 4.86
CA ARG A 79 -7.66 -9.49 5.60
C ARG A 79 -6.34 -9.84 6.28
N GLY A 80 -5.21 -9.73 5.60
CA GLY A 80 -3.89 -9.96 6.19
C GLY A 80 -3.59 -9.00 7.35
N SER A 81 -3.91 -7.70 7.19
CA SER A 81 -3.76 -6.69 8.23
C SER A 81 -4.60 -6.97 9.48
N VAL A 82 -5.77 -7.60 9.33
CA VAL A 82 -6.59 -8.03 10.49
C VAL A 82 -5.86 -9.10 11.31
N HIS A 83 -5.14 -10.02 10.66
CA HIS A 83 -4.41 -11.09 11.34
C HIS A 83 -3.11 -10.57 11.99
N ILE A 84 -2.40 -9.64 11.33
CA ILE A 84 -1.22 -8.97 11.93
C ILE A 84 -1.59 -8.19 13.19
N ASN A 85 -2.78 -7.59 13.24
CA ASN A 85 -3.24 -6.89 14.44
C ASN A 85 -3.63 -7.83 15.59
N GLN A 86 -3.96 -9.10 15.31
CA GLN A 86 -4.26 -10.10 16.36
C GLN A 86 -3.00 -10.71 16.97
N GLU A 87 -1.90 -10.86 16.22
CA GLU A 87 -0.62 -11.33 16.79
C GLU A 87 0.01 -10.34 17.77
N ILE A 88 -0.30 -9.04 17.64
CA ILE A 88 0.17 -8.00 18.58
C ILE A 88 -0.70 -7.97 19.86
N THR A 89 -1.92 -8.51 19.82
CA THR A 89 -2.75 -8.77 21.01
C THR A 89 -2.65 -10.24 21.37
N GLY A 90 -1.50 -10.63 21.93
CA GLY A 90 -1.07 -12.00 22.14
C GLY A 90 -2.16 -13.03 22.43
N GLU A 91 -2.42 -13.88 21.42
CA GLU A 91 -2.83 -15.27 21.57
C GLU A 91 -2.68 -15.94 20.20
N ILE A 92 -1.73 -16.87 20.08
CA ILE A 92 -1.52 -17.68 18.86
C ILE A 92 -2.61 -18.76 18.85
N PRO A 93 -3.48 -18.84 17.82
CA PRO A 93 -4.48 -19.90 17.73
C PRO A 93 -3.82 -21.26 17.48
N ALA A 94 -4.22 -22.27 18.25
CA ALA A 94 -3.64 -23.61 18.29
C ALA A 94 -3.93 -24.49 17.05
N GLU A 95 -4.36 -23.93 15.92
CA GLU A 95 -4.78 -24.71 14.74
C GLU A 95 -3.72 -24.80 13.63
N ILE A 96 -2.48 -24.40 13.91
CA ILE A 96 -1.33 -24.63 13.01
C ILE A 96 -0.25 -25.45 13.73
N LEU A 97 -0.62 -26.67 14.13
CA LEU A 97 0.28 -27.79 14.42
C LEU A 97 -0.23 -29.06 13.74
#